data_AF-A0A839Z083-F1
#
_entry.id   AF-A0A839Z083-F1
#
_cell.length_a   1.000
_cell.length_b   1.000
_cell.length_c   1.000
_cell.angle_alpha   90.00
_cell.angle_beta   90.00
_cell.angle_gamma   90.00
#
_symmetry.space_group_name_H-M   'P 1'
#
loop_
_entity.id
_entity.type
_entity.pdbx_description
1 polymer ?
#
loop_
_entity_poly.entity_id
_entity_poly.type
_entity_poly.pdbx_seq_one_letter_code
_entity_poly.pdbx_strand_id
1 'polypeptide(L)'
;MKASKFSDAQKAFIRKQGADGVPVADICRRAGISPAPYFSWKKKYEGLAPLEMRRLKQLEDENTKLRKLVADLSLDREMLQDVIRRKI
;
A
#
# COMPACT_ATOMS: atom_id res chain seq x y z
N MET A 1 9.51 5.19 -3.22
CA MET A 1 9.23 4.05 -4.12
C MET A 1 9.03 4.58 -5.53
N LYS A 2 9.64 4.00 -6.56
CA LYS A 2 9.32 4.35 -7.96
C LYS A 2 7.83 4.10 -8.21
N ALA A 3 7.17 5.02 -8.91
CA ALA A 3 5.79 4.83 -9.31
C ALA A 3 5.65 3.51 -10.08
N SER A 4 4.64 2.71 -9.72
CA SER A 4 4.36 1.47 -10.45
C SER A 4 4.07 1.81 -11.91
N LYS A 5 4.64 1.04 -12.85
CA LYS A 5 4.35 1.18 -14.28
C LYS A 5 2.88 0.94 -14.64
N PHE A 6 2.11 0.34 -13.71
CA PHE A 6 0.71 -0.02 -13.92
C PHE A 6 -0.22 0.91 -13.12
N SER A 7 -1.28 1.41 -13.78
CA SER A 7 -2.38 2.11 -13.13
C SER A 7 -3.22 1.15 -12.28
N ASP A 8 -3.98 1.69 -11.32
CA ASP A 8 -4.84 0.86 -10.47
C ASP A 8 -5.94 0.16 -11.27
N ALA A 9 -6.44 0.82 -12.34
CA ALA A 9 -7.35 0.21 -13.30
C ALA A 9 -6.70 -0.97 -14.06
N GLN A 10 -5.45 -0.83 -14.50
CA GLN A 10 -4.71 -1.92 -15.16
C GLN A 10 -4.48 -3.10 -14.21
N LYS A 11 -4.09 -2.85 -12.96
CA LYS A 11 -3.92 -3.90 -11.95
C LYS A 11 -5.23 -4.63 -11.67
N ALA A 12 -6.34 -3.89 -11.53
CA ALA A 12 -7.66 -4.47 -11.32
C ALA A 12 -8.08 -5.35 -12.51
N PHE A 13 -7.87 -4.87 -13.74
CA PHE A 13 -8.17 -5.61 -14.96
C PHE A 13 -7.35 -6.91 -15.07
N ILE A 14 -6.04 -6.86 -14.82
CA ILE A 14 -5.15 -8.03 -14.84
C ILE A 14 -5.58 -9.05 -13.78
N ARG A 15 -5.89 -8.60 -12.56
CA ARG A 15 -6.36 -9.47 -11.48
C ARG A 15 -7.70 -10.14 -11.83
N LYS A 16 -8.64 -9.38 -12.39
CA LYS A 16 -10.00 -9.85 -12.73
C LYS A 16 -9.97 -11.05 -13.67
N GLN A 17 -9.07 -11.08 -14.65
CA GLN A 17 -8.93 -12.24 -15.55
C GLN A 17 -8.71 -13.56 -14.81
N GLY A 18 -7.97 -13.56 -13.71
CA GLY A 18 -7.78 -14.78 -12.91
C GLY A 18 -8.97 -15.13 -12.03
N ALA A 19 -9.81 -14.15 -11.66
CA ALA A 19 -11.11 -14.42 -11.06
C ALA A 19 -12.09 -15.01 -12.07
N ASP A 20 -11.99 -14.61 -13.34
CA ASP A 20 -12.74 -15.15 -14.47
C ASP A 20 -12.20 -16.52 -14.95
N GLY A 21 -11.23 -17.11 -14.24
CA GLY A 21 -10.71 -18.46 -14.50
C GLY A 21 -9.54 -18.56 -15.47
N VAL A 22 -8.97 -17.45 -15.95
CA VAL A 22 -7.80 -17.49 -16.84
C VAL A 22 -6.55 -17.94 -16.05
N PRO A 23 -5.75 -18.89 -16.57
CA PRO A 23 -4.53 -19.33 -15.91
C PRO A 23 -3.57 -18.17 -15.65
N VAL A 24 -3.06 -18.07 -14.41
CA VAL A 24 -2.14 -16.99 -13.98
C VAL A 24 -0.90 -16.91 -14.88
N ALA A 25 -0.39 -18.05 -15.34
CA ALA A 25 0.75 -18.10 -16.25
C ALA A 25 0.50 -17.32 -17.57
N ASP A 26 -0.69 -17.45 -18.14
CA ASP A 26 -1.07 -16.77 -19.38
C ASP A 26 -1.36 -15.29 -19.14
N ILE A 27 -1.99 -14.94 -18.01
CA ILE A 27 -2.18 -13.55 -17.59
C ILE A 27 -0.83 -12.84 -17.48
N CYS A 28 0.11 -13.45 -16.75
CA CYS A 28 1.45 -12.92 -16.55
C CYS A 28 2.21 -12.76 -17.87
N ARG A 29 2.13 -13.76 -18.76
CA ARG A 29 2.74 -13.69 -20.10
C ARG A 29 2.17 -12.55 -20.93
N ARG A 30 0.84 -12.40 -20.99
CA ARG A 30 0.15 -11.34 -21.76
C ARG A 30 0.42 -9.94 -21.18
N ALA A 31 0.46 -9.82 -19.86
CA ALA A 31 0.70 -8.55 -19.18
C ALA A 31 2.21 -8.18 -19.09
N GLY A 32 3.11 -9.07 -19.50
CA GLY A 32 4.56 -8.84 -19.43
C GLY A 32 5.08 -8.71 -17.99
N ILE A 33 4.48 -9.43 -17.05
CA ILE A 33 4.87 -9.42 -15.63
C ILE A 33 5.26 -10.82 -15.16
N SER A 34 6.10 -10.90 -14.13
CA SER A 34 6.29 -12.15 -13.40
C SER A 34 5.06 -12.47 -12.52
N PRO A 35 4.94 -13.70 -11.99
CA PRO A 35 3.84 -14.06 -11.09
C PRO A 35 3.81 -13.28 -9.77
N ALA A 36 4.96 -12.83 -9.27
CA ALA A 36 5.06 -12.18 -7.97
C ALA A 36 4.22 -10.88 -7.86
N PRO A 37 4.29 -9.92 -8.82
CA PRO A 37 3.39 -8.76 -8.88
C PRO A 37 1.91 -9.14 -8.89
N TYR A 38 1.52 -10.17 -9.65
CA TYR A 38 0.13 -10.61 -9.74
C TYR A 38 -0.42 -11.02 -8.36
N PHE A 39 0.29 -11.91 -7.65
CA PHE A 39 -0.12 -12.36 -6.32
C PHE A 39 -0.07 -11.24 -5.28
N SER A 40 0.89 -10.32 -5.40
CA SER A 40 0.98 -9.15 -4.53
C SER A 40 -0.24 -8.24 -4.70
N TRP A 41 -0.67 -7.98 -5.94
CA TRP A 41 -1.87 -7.20 -6.22
C TRP A 41 -3.14 -7.94 -5.81
N LYS A 42 -3.19 -9.27 -6.02
CA LYS A 42 -4.31 -10.09 -5.55
C LYS A 42 -4.46 -9.97 -4.04
N LYS A 43 -3.41 -10.25 -3.26
CA LYS A 43 -3.44 -10.15 -1.80
C LYS A 43 -3.87 -8.76 -1.30
N LYS A 44 -3.43 -7.69 -1.95
CA LYS A 44 -3.69 -6.32 -1.50
C LYS A 44 -5.03 -5.74 -1.96
N TYR A 45 -5.50 -6.14 -3.13
CA TYR A 45 -6.61 -5.46 -3.83
C TYR A 45 -7.73 -6.41 -4.26
N GLU A 46 -7.74 -7.66 -3.78
CA GLU A 46 -8.85 -8.57 -3.98
C GLU A 46 -10.15 -7.97 -3.42
N GLY A 47 -11.25 -8.14 -4.16
CA GLY A 47 -12.54 -7.51 -3.84
C GLY A 47 -12.65 -6.02 -4.12
N LEU A 48 -11.54 -5.29 -4.35
CA LEU A 48 -11.58 -3.84 -4.54
C LEU A 48 -11.70 -3.43 -6.01
N ALA A 49 -12.56 -2.43 -6.27
CA ALA A 49 -12.65 -1.67 -7.51
C ALA A 49 -11.52 -0.63 -7.61
N PRO A 50 -11.19 -0.12 -8.81
CA PRO A 50 -10.07 0.81 -9.00
C PRO A 50 -10.14 2.09 -8.14
N LEU A 51 -11.34 2.64 -7.93
CA LEU A 51 -11.53 3.82 -7.09
C LEU A 51 -11.23 3.50 -5.61
N GLU A 52 -11.65 2.32 -5.14
CA GLU A 52 -11.40 1.84 -3.78
C GLU A 52 -9.91 1.56 -3.57
N MET A 53 -9.22 1.01 -4.58
CA MET A 53 -7.76 0.84 -4.57
C MET A 53 -7.03 2.18 -4.41
N ARG A 54 -7.47 3.22 -5.14
CA ARG A 54 -6.90 4.57 -5.04
C ARG A 54 -7.13 5.17 -3.66
N ARG A 55 -8.35 5.04 -3.12
CA ARG A 55 -8.70 5.52 -1.77
C ARG A 55 -7.92 4.79 -0.69
N LEU A 56 -7.77 3.47 -0.80
CA LEU A 56 -6.97 2.67 0.13
C LEU A 56 -5.52 3.18 0.17
N LYS A 57 -4.91 3.41 -0.99
CA LYS A 57 -3.54 3.94 -1.07
C LYS A 57 -3.41 5.32 -0.42
N GLN A 58 -4.38 6.22 -0.64
CA GLN A 58 -4.38 7.55 0.00
C GLN A 58 -4.46 7.44 1.53
N LEU A 59 -5.33 6.55 2.04
CA LEU A 59 -5.46 6.31 3.47
C LEU A 59 -4.20 5.69 4.07
N GLU A 60 -3.54 4.75 3.37
CA GLU A 60 -2.26 4.18 3.80
C GLU A 60 -1.15 5.24 3.86
N ASP A 61 -1.08 6.13 2.86
CA ASP A 61 -0.10 7.22 2.81
C ASP A 61 -0.33 8.23 3.94
N GLU A 62 -1.59 8.59 4.22
CA GLU A 62 -1.96 9.47 5.32
C GLU A 62 -1.69 8.83 6.67
N ASN A 63 -2.07 7.56 6.86
CA ASN A 63 -1.79 6.82 8.10
C ASN A 63 -0.29 6.74 8.39
N THR A 64 0.53 6.55 7.36
CA THR A 64 2.00 6.55 7.49
C THR A 64 2.51 7.90 7.99
N LYS A 65 2.02 9.01 7.43
CA LYS A 65 2.37 10.37 7.88
C LYS A 65 1.93 10.63 9.32
N LEU A 66 0.71 10.24 9.66
CA LEU A 66 0.17 10.40 11.01
C LEU A 66 0.96 9.59 12.03
N ARG A 67 1.31 8.33 11.73
CA ARG A 67 2.15 7.51 12.61
C ARG A 67 3.52 8.14 12.84
N LYS A 68 4.14 8.70 11.80
CA LYS A 68 5.41 9.41 11.94
C LYS A 68 5.27 10.63 12.85
N LEU A 69 4.26 11.47 12.60
CA LEU A 69 4.00 12.65 13.43
C LEU A 69 3.78 12.29 14.89
N VAL A 70 3.01 11.23 15.15
CA VAL A 70 2.77 10.73 16.52
C VAL A 70 4.07 10.24 17.17
N ALA A 71 4.92 9.53 16.43
CA ALA A 71 6.22 9.08 16.96
C ALA A 71 7.12 10.28 17.31
N ASP A 72 7.26 11.24 16.40
CA ASP A 72 8.08 12.44 16.59
C ASP A 72 7.59 13.25 17.82
N LEU A 73 6.27 13.51 17.91
CA LEU A 73 5.67 14.22 19.05
C LEU A 73 5.80 13.45 20.37
N SER A 74 5.78 12.12 20.33
CA SER A 74 5.94 11.30 21.53
C SER A 74 7.37 11.39 22.07
N LEU A 75 8.37 11.39 21.18
CA LEU A 75 9.78 11.57 21.53
C LEU A 75 10.04 12.97 22.09
N ASP A 76 9.51 14.01 21.45
CA ASP A 76 9.62 15.39 21.93
C ASP A 76 9.02 15.54 23.33
N ARG A 77 7.85 14.96 23.56
CA ARG A 77 7.20 14.96 24.88
C ARG A 77 8.07 14.26 25.94
N GLU A 78 8.64 13.11 25.62
CA GLU A 78 9.51 12.37 26.54
C GLU A 78 10.76 13.19 26.90
N MET A 79 11.42 13.79 25.90
CA MET A 79 12.56 14.68 26.12
C MET A 79 12.22 15.86 27.01
N LEU A 80 11.07 16.52 26.79
CA LEU A 80 10.63 17.64 27.60
C LEU A 80 10.32 17.22 29.05
N GLN A 81 9.69 16.06 29.24
CA GLN A 81 9.42 15.51 30.57
C GLN A 81 10.72 15.20 31.33
N ASP A 82 11.73 14.65 30.66
CA ASP A 82 13.03 14.38 31.24
C ASP A 82 13.77 15.65 31.65
N VAL A 83 13.70 16.72 30.85
CA VAL A 83 14.27 18.03 31.22
C VAL A 83 13.59 18.58 32.48
N ILE A 84 12.27 18.46 32.59
CA ILE A 84 11.53 18.91 33.78
C ILE A 84 11.93 18.09 35.01
N ARG A 85 12.00 16.76 34.89
CA ARG A 85 12.40 15.85 35.97
C ARG A 85 13.82 16.10 36.49
N ARG A 86 14.74 16.58 35.64
CA ARG A 86 16.11 16.93 36.04
C ARG A 86 16.25 18.29 36.70
N LYS A 87 15.24 19.17 36.57
CA LYS A 87 15.23 20.52 37.16
C LYS A 87 14.61 20.57 38.55
N ILE A 88 13.82 19.57 38.91
CA ILE A 88 13.26 19.35 40.25
C ILE A 88 14.22 18.42 41.00
#